data_AF-A0A381XRG2-F1
#
_entry.id   AF-A0A381XRG2-F1
#
_cell.length_a   1.000
_cell.length_b   1.000
_cell.length_c   1.000
_cell.angle_alpha   90.00
_cell.angle_beta   90.00
_cell.angle_gamma   90.00
#
_symmetry.space_group_name_H-M   'P 1'
#
loop_
_entity.id
_entity.type
_entity.pdbx_description
1 polymer ?
#
loop_
_entity_poly.entity_id
_entity_poly.type
_entity_poly.pdbx_seq_one_letter_code
_entity_poly.pdbx_strand_id
1 'polypeptide(L)' 'MTQDLFVEKVKVVELTLEDGSKMLCRGGEEMVRKSWDLWPVVSARWTGEEETMQWLQDE' A
#
# COMPACT_ATOMS: atom_id res chain seq x y z
N MET A 1 -24.38 -8.22 -15.86
CA MET A 1 -23.36 -7.51 -15.08
C MET A 1 -22.34 -8.56 -14.73
N THR A 2 -21.29 -8.65 -15.54
CA THR A 2 -20.18 -9.59 -15.30
C THR A 2 -19.23 -8.84 -14.37
N GLN A 3 -19.04 -9.32 -13.14
CA GLN A 3 -18.09 -8.73 -12.22
C GLN A 3 -16.74 -9.42 -12.46
N ASP A 4 -15.77 -8.68 -12.97
CA ASP A 4 -14.41 -9.17 -13.13
C ASP A 4 -13.68 -9.01 -11.79
N LEU A 5 -13.28 -10.15 -11.22
CA LEU A 5 -12.53 -10.22 -9.97
C LEU A 5 -11.04 -10.06 -10.29
N PHE A 6 -10.48 -8.89 -9.97
CA PHE A 6 -9.06 -8.64 -10.10
C PHE A 6 -8.35 -9.00 -8.79
N VAL A 7 -7.34 -9.86 -8.88
CA VAL A 7 -6.46 -10.28 -7.79
C VAL A 7 -5.06 -9.77 -8.10
N GLU A 8 -4.53 -8.91 -7.24
CA GLU A 8 -3.14 -8.45 -7.33
C GLU A 8 -2.42 -8.68 -6.00
N LYS A 9 -1.20 -9.24 -6.09
CA LYS A 9 -0.31 -9.35 -4.94
C LYS A 9 0.45 -8.05 -4.79
N VAL A 10 0.10 -7.27 -3.78
CA VAL A 10 0.75 -6.02 -3.45
C VAL A 10 1.71 -6.25 -2.28
N LYS A 11 2.85 -5.61 -2.33
CA LYS A 11 3.83 -5.72 -1.25
C LYS A 11 3.55 -4.69 -0.16
N VAL A 12 3.65 -5.12 1.10
CA VAL A 12 3.36 -4.28 2.26
C VAL A 12 4.63 -3.59 2.74
N VAL A 13 4.52 -2.27 2.93
CA VAL A 13 5.61 -1.43 3.40
C VAL A 13 5.17 -0.68 4.65
N GLU A 14 5.93 -0.80 5.72
CA GLU A 14 5.77 -0.02 6.95
C GLU A 14 6.45 1.33 6.77
N LEU A 15 5.67 2.40 6.82
CA LEU A 15 6.13 3.77 6.83
C LEU A 15 6.16 4.27 8.26
N THR A 16 7.25 4.90 8.66
CA THR A 16 7.34 5.63 9.93
C THR A 16 7.36 7.11 9.63
N LEU A 17 6.50 7.86 10.32
CA LEU A 17 6.36 9.31 10.21
C LEU A 17 7.29 10.04 11.18
N GLU A 18 7.57 11.32 10.92
CA GLU A 18 8.35 12.18 11.83
C GLU A 18 7.79 12.23 13.24
N ASP A 19 6.47 12.13 13.39
CA ASP A 19 5.76 12.11 14.67
C ASP A 19 5.95 10.79 15.46
N GLY A 20 6.60 9.78 14.87
CA GLY A 20 6.77 8.44 15.44
C GLY A 20 5.61 7.49 15.15
N SER A 21 4.56 7.98 14.51
CA SER A 21 3.43 7.17 14.03
C SER A 21 3.86 6.22 12.91
N LYS A 22 3.33 4.98 12.94
CA LYS A 22 3.59 3.95 11.94
C LYS A 22 2.36 3.73 11.07
N MET A 23 2.56 3.66 9.76
CA MET A 23 1.50 3.46 8.78
C MET A 23 1.86 2.28 7.86
N LEU A 24 0.95 1.33 7.71
CA LEU A 24 1.13 0.23 6.77
C LEU A 24 0.56 0.63 5.41
N CYS A 25 1.43 0.70 4.41
CA CYS A 25 1.10 1.03 3.05
C CYS A 25 0.99 -0.27 2.22
N ARG A 26 -0.20 -0.53 1.67
CA ARG A 26 -0.56 -1.80 1.01
C ARG A 26 -0.93 -1.59 -0.45
N GLY A 27 -0.10 -0.89 -1.20
CA GLY A 27 -0.38 -0.57 -2.61
C GLY A 27 0.86 -0.58 -3.49
N GLY A 28 1.87 -1.34 -3.09
CA GLY A 28 3.14 -1.40 -3.79
C GLY A 28 3.91 -0.07 -3.80
N GLU A 29 4.83 0.07 -4.74
CA GLU A 29 5.81 1.16 -4.79
C GLU A 29 5.17 2.53 -5.07
N GLU A 30 4.13 2.58 -5.91
CA GLU A 30 3.44 3.84 -6.22
C GLU A 30 2.72 4.41 -5.00
N MET A 31 2.06 3.57 -4.21
CA MET A 31 1.35 4.02 -3.01
C MET A 31 2.31 4.48 -1.92
N VAL A 32 3.48 3.83 -1.80
CA VAL A 32 4.57 4.27 -0.92
C VAL A 32 5.08 5.64 -1.33
N ARG A 33 5.32 5.85 -2.64
CA ARG A 33 5.74 7.16 -3.16
C ARG A 33 4.70 8.25 -2.90
N LYS A 34 3.41 7.98 -3.14
CA LYS A 34 2.32 8.92 -2.81
C LYS A 34 2.24 9.22 -1.32
N SER A 35 2.44 8.21 -0.48
CA SER A 35 2.45 8.40 0.96
C SER A 35 3.60 9.29 1.43
N TRP A 36 4.74 9.23 0.74
CA TRP A 36 5.89 10.12 0.97
C TRP A 36 5.63 11.58 0.56
N ASP A 37 4.76 11.80 -0.42
CA ASP A 37 4.36 13.13 -0.88
C ASP A 37 3.26 13.73 0.03
N LEU A 38 2.36 12.87 0.53
CA LEU A 38 1.23 13.26 1.38
C LEU A 38 1.60 13.44 2.85
N TRP A 39 2.57 12.68 3.35
CA TRP A 39 2.91 12.63 4.77
C TRP A 39 4.42 12.79 5.01
N PRO A 40 4.82 13.35 6.16
CA PRO A 40 6.23 13.47 6.55
C PRO A 40 6.81 12.11 6.96
N VAL A 41 7.04 11.23 5.98
CA VAL A 41 7.63 9.90 6.17
C VAL A 41 9.15 10.01 6.31
N VAL A 42 9.69 9.49 7.41
CA VAL A 42 11.15 9.45 7.68
C VAL A 42 11.80 8.14 7.28
N SER A 43 11.05 7.04 7.34
CA SER A 43 11.58 5.74 6.94
C SER A 43 10.49 4.88 6.35
N ALA A 44 10.85 4.12 5.33
CA ALA A 44 10.04 3.05 4.80
C ALA A 44 10.80 1.75 4.95
N ARG A 45 10.16 0.78 5.60
CA ARG A 45 10.69 -0.56 5.77
C ARG A 45 9.76 -1.54 5.11
N TRP A 46 10.34 -2.35 4.24
CA TRP A 46 9.69 -3.51 3.68
C TRP A 46 9.45 -4.54 4.77
N THR A 47 8.19 -4.89 5.03
CA THR A 47 7.88 -5.92 6.03
C THR A 47 8.12 -7.32 5.46
N GLY A 48 8.22 -7.44 4.13
CA GLY A 48 8.35 -8.71 3.42
C GLY A 48 7.02 -9.45 3.27
N GLU A 49 5.93 -8.85 3.76
CA GLU A 49 4.59 -9.38 3.62
C GLU A 49 4.02 -8.97 2.26
N GLU A 50 3.38 -9.92 1.60
CA GLU A 50 2.64 -9.71 0.36
C GLU A 50 1.16 -9.88 0.69
N GLU A 51 0.38 -8.81 0.54
CA GLU A 51 -1.06 -8.87 0.72
C GLU A 51 -1.72 -9.09 -0.65
N THR A 52 -2.72 -9.97 -0.68
CA THR A 52 -3.53 -10.15 -1.89
C THR A 52 -4.67 -9.16 -1.84
N MET A 53 -4.59 -8.09 -2.63
CA MET A 53 -5.71 -7.20 -2.82
C MET A 53 -6.66 -7.76 -3.88
N GLN A 54 -7.94 -7.75 -3.54
CA GLN A 54 -9.01 -8.17 -4.43
C GLN A 54 -9.97 -7.00 -4.58
N TRP A 55 -10.23 -6.58 -5.81
CA TRP A 55 -11.26 -5.59 -6.09
C TRP A 55 -12.19 -6.11 -7.17
N LEU A 56 -13.48 -5.83 -6.97
CA LEU A 56 -14.51 -6.05 -7.97
C LEU A 56 -14.55 -4.78 -8.83
N GLN A 57 -14.27 -4.93 -10.12
CA GLN A 57 -14.49 -3.85 -11.08
C GLN A 57 -15.88 -4.06 -11.68
N ASP A 58 -16.77 -3.10 -11.46
CA ASP A 58 -18.09 -3.04 -12.10
C ASP A 58 -17.96 -2.13 -13.34
N GLU A 59 -18.22 -2.66 -14.54
CA GLU A 59 -18.29 -1.89 -15.80
C GLU A 59 -19.60 -1.10 -15.92
#